data_AF-A0A7S1MNU6-F1
#
_entry.id   AF-A0A7S1MNU6-F1
#
_cell.length_a   1.000
_cell.length_b   1.000
_cell.length_c   1.000
_cell.angle_alpha   90.00
_cell.angle_beta   90.00
_cell.angle_gamma   90.00
#
_symmetry.space_group_name_H-M   'P 1'
#
loop_
_entity.id
_entity.type
_entity.pdbx_description
1 polymer ?
#
loop_
_entity_poly.entity_id
_entity_poly.type
_entity_poly.pdbx_seq_one_letter_code
_entity_poly.pdbx_strand_id
1 'polypeptide(L)'
;GYACNRWVAQIQRRAPTTTGGDQDEDDDVQCQNVEDQLRNIFEPLFRATIDPSNHPALAEVLKNVGAINITSDEAFRRRNLHSDERPPATFAWSDDRPDDYYFFYYVWANLCNLNALRKRKGLNTIQFRPTCGESTPHWDQCVVSYLLADSITQGIKLSESW
;
A
#
# COMPACT_ATOMS: atom_id res chain seq x y z
N GLY A 1 17.08 -17.04 18.88
CA GLY A 1 16.76 -15.98 17.90
C GLY A 1 15.27 -15.99 17.66
N TYR A 2 14.64 -14.83 17.49
CA TYR A 2 13.19 -14.60 17.44
C TYR A 2 12.45 -15.25 16.24
N ALA A 3 12.58 -16.56 16.06
CA ALA A 3 12.09 -17.31 14.90
C ALA A 3 10.57 -17.25 14.71
N CYS A 4 9.83 -16.86 15.74
CA CYS A 4 8.37 -16.75 15.70
C CYS A 4 7.85 -15.33 15.45
N ASN A 5 8.72 -14.31 15.46
CA ASN A 5 8.27 -12.93 15.32
C ASN A 5 8.06 -12.58 13.85
N ARG A 6 6.86 -12.07 13.53
CA ARG A 6 6.49 -11.58 12.20
C ARG A 6 6.17 -10.10 12.27
N TRP A 7 6.54 -9.38 11.23
CA TRP A 7 6.42 -7.94 11.14
C TRP A 7 5.29 -7.57 10.18
N VAL A 8 4.59 -6.50 10.50
CA VAL A 8 3.64 -5.84 9.60
C VAL A 8 4.25 -4.51 9.21
N ALA A 9 4.53 -4.33 7.92
CA ALA A 9 5.02 -3.05 7.42
C ALA A 9 3.82 -2.11 7.24
N GLN A 10 3.73 -1.06 8.05
CA GLN A 10 2.69 -0.06 7.93
C GLN A 10 3.16 1.08 7.03
N ILE A 11 2.37 1.40 6.02
CA ILE A 11 2.62 2.47 5.06
C ILE A 11 1.44 3.43 5.13
N GLN A 12 1.73 4.67 5.50
CA GLN A 12 0.73 5.73 5.49
C GLN A 12 0.65 6.33 4.09
N ARG A 13 -0.53 6.23 3.48
CA ARG A 13 -0.84 6.91 2.23
C ARG A 13 -0.99 8.40 2.54
N ARG A 14 0.04 9.19 2.25
CA ARG A 14 0.06 10.64 2.44
C ARG A 14 0.70 11.34 1.25
N ALA A 15 0.36 12.61 1.08
CA ALA A 15 1.03 13.51 0.18
C ALA A 15 2.52 13.67 0.51
N PRO A 16 3.41 13.69 -0.49
CA PRO A 16 4.71 14.32 -0.31
C PRO A 16 4.48 15.75 0.19
N THR A 17 5.04 16.10 1.33
CA THR A 17 4.97 17.45 1.87
C THR A 17 5.81 18.35 0.97
N THR A 18 5.15 19.21 0.19
CA THR A 18 5.84 20.28 -0.54
C THR A 18 6.20 21.38 0.47
N THR A 19 7.18 21.12 1.33
CA THR A 19 7.70 22.17 2.22
C THR A 19 8.77 22.93 1.44
N GLY A 20 8.32 23.93 0.68
CA GLY A 20 9.19 25.05 0.37
C GLY A 20 9.49 25.78 1.67
N GLY A 21 10.74 25.68 2.13
CA GLY A 21 11.24 26.37 3.31
C GLY A 21 11.60 25.43 4.45
N ASP A 22 12.67 24.65 4.30
CA ASP A 22 13.88 24.79 5.12
C ASP A 22 14.92 23.75 4.63
N GLN A 23 16.19 24.13 4.74
CA GLN A 23 17.34 23.42 4.20
C GLN A 23 17.51 22.03 4.85
N ASP A 24 16.98 20.99 4.22
CA ASP A 24 17.46 19.60 4.35
C ASP A 24 17.51 18.99 2.93
N GLU A 25 18.68 19.11 2.29
CA GLU A 25 18.91 18.88 0.86
C GLU A 25 19.02 17.41 0.41
N ASP A 26 18.58 16.41 1.19
CA ASP A 26 18.92 15.00 0.87
C ASP A 26 17.76 13.99 0.78
N ASP A 27 16.48 14.38 0.90
CA ASP A 27 15.37 13.40 0.90
C ASP A 27 14.05 13.86 0.22
N ASP A 28 14.10 14.70 -0.82
CA ASP A 28 12.89 15.08 -1.57
C ASP A 28 12.50 13.98 -2.60
N VAL A 29 11.98 12.84 -2.12
CA VAL A 29 11.32 11.86 -2.99
C VAL A 29 10.01 12.45 -3.50
N GLN A 30 10.09 13.19 -4.60
CA GLN A 30 8.91 13.74 -5.27
C GLN A 30 8.09 12.62 -5.92
N CYS A 31 7.01 12.18 -5.27
CA CYS A 31 5.97 11.37 -5.91
C CYS A 31 5.02 12.29 -6.69
N GLN A 32 5.04 12.24 -8.02
CA GLN A 32 4.22 13.14 -8.85
C GLN A 32 2.82 12.57 -9.09
N ASN A 33 2.73 11.24 -9.20
CA ASN A 33 1.50 10.52 -9.49
C ASN A 33 1.36 9.25 -8.63
N VAL A 34 0.24 8.55 -8.79
CA VAL A 34 -0.05 7.31 -8.04
C VAL A 34 0.86 6.15 -8.46
N GLU A 35 1.34 6.12 -9.70
CA GLU A 35 2.31 5.12 -10.14
C GLU A 35 3.62 5.24 -9.37
N ASP A 36 4.13 6.45 -9.16
CA ASP A 36 5.38 6.67 -8.42
C ASP A 36 5.29 6.14 -7.00
N GLN A 37 4.15 6.35 -6.32
CA GLN A 37 3.93 5.77 -4.99
C GLN A 37 3.92 4.24 -5.01
N LEU A 38 3.21 3.64 -5.97
CA LEU A 38 3.18 2.19 -6.11
C LEU A 38 4.58 1.64 -6.41
N ARG A 39 5.35 2.32 -7.26
CA ARG A 39 6.75 1.95 -7.58
C ARG A 39 7.63 2.05 -6.34
N ASN A 40 7.55 3.13 -5.58
CA ASN A 40 8.32 3.31 -4.36
C ASN A 40 8.06 2.22 -3.31
N ILE A 41 6.85 1.65 -3.29
CA ILE A 41 6.52 0.51 -2.43
C ILE A 41 7.01 -0.80 -3.06
N PHE A 42 6.65 -1.09 -4.30
CA PHE A 42 6.76 -2.44 -4.86
C PHE A 42 8.06 -2.72 -5.61
N GLU A 43 8.63 -1.72 -6.29
CA GLU A 43 9.90 -1.89 -7.01
C GLU A 43 11.03 -2.40 -6.11
N PRO A 44 11.31 -1.82 -4.91
CA PRO A 44 12.35 -2.36 -4.04
C PRO A 44 12.03 -3.79 -3.56
N LEU A 45 10.75 -4.12 -3.33
CA LEU A 45 10.33 -5.46 -2.92
C LEU A 45 10.54 -6.50 -4.03
N PHE A 46 10.24 -6.13 -5.28
CA PHE A 46 10.50 -6.95 -6.44
C PHE A 46 12.00 -7.14 -6.66
N ARG A 47 12.79 -6.05 -6.63
CA ARG A 47 14.25 -6.11 -6.79
C ARG A 47 14.89 -7.02 -5.72
N ALA A 48 14.53 -6.86 -4.45
CA ALA A 48 15.04 -7.72 -3.37
C ALA A 48 14.55 -9.17 -3.45
N THR A 49 13.40 -9.43 -4.09
CA THR A 49 12.91 -10.79 -4.35
C THR A 49 13.61 -11.43 -5.54
N ILE A 50 13.89 -10.66 -6.60
CA ILE A 50 14.57 -11.13 -7.82
C ILE A 50 16.05 -11.38 -7.55
N ASP A 51 16.71 -10.44 -6.88
CA ASP A 51 18.14 -10.49 -6.60
C ASP A 51 18.42 -10.11 -5.13
N PRO A 52 18.27 -11.08 -4.21
CA PRO A 52 18.51 -10.84 -2.79
C PRO A 52 19.99 -10.56 -2.48
N SER A 53 20.93 -10.97 -3.34
CA SER A 53 22.36 -10.78 -3.14
C SER A 53 22.75 -9.30 -3.26
N ASN A 54 22.13 -8.59 -4.20
CA ASN A 54 22.32 -7.15 -4.38
C ASN A 54 21.48 -6.30 -3.40
N HIS A 55 20.53 -6.89 -2.68
CA HIS A 55 19.69 -6.22 -1.68
C HIS A 55 19.58 -7.01 -0.37
N PRO A 56 20.70 -7.35 0.30
CA PRO A 56 20.73 -8.34 1.38
C PRO A 56 19.94 -7.89 2.62
N ALA A 57 20.03 -6.61 2.98
CA ALA A 57 19.31 -6.07 4.14
C ALA A 57 17.78 -6.15 3.97
N LEU A 58 17.27 -5.72 2.81
CA LEU A 58 15.83 -5.76 2.53
C LEU A 58 15.33 -7.21 2.37
N ALA A 59 16.12 -8.07 1.73
CA ALA A 59 15.78 -9.49 1.61
C ALA A 59 15.65 -10.17 2.98
N GLU A 60 16.54 -9.85 3.94
CA GLU A 60 16.49 -10.39 5.30
C GLU A 60 15.26 -9.90 6.07
N VAL A 61 14.93 -8.60 5.96
CA VAL A 61 13.70 -8.04 6.55
C VAL A 61 12.48 -8.75 5.96
N LEU A 62 12.44 -8.93 4.63
CA LEU A 62 11.28 -9.53 3.95
C LEU A 62 11.01 -10.99 4.34
N LYS A 63 12.01 -11.73 4.84
CA LYS A 63 11.79 -13.08 5.39
C LYS A 63 10.88 -13.05 6.62
N ASN A 64 10.93 -11.97 7.39
CA ASN A 64 10.20 -11.80 8.64
C ASN A 64 8.94 -10.93 8.48
N VAL A 65 8.78 -10.22 7.36
CA VAL A 65 7.54 -9.48 7.04
C VAL A 65 6.44 -10.45 6.63
N GLY A 66 5.34 -10.44 7.40
CA GLY A 66 4.16 -11.26 7.13
C GLY A 66 3.03 -10.53 6.44
N ALA A 67 2.97 -9.20 6.56
CA ALA A 67 1.91 -8.40 5.98
C ALA A 67 2.35 -6.97 5.68
N ILE A 68 1.63 -6.32 4.77
CA ILE A 68 1.63 -4.87 4.57
C ILE A 68 0.28 -4.33 5.02
N ASN A 69 0.32 -3.27 5.82
CA ASN A 69 -0.83 -2.48 6.21
C ASN A 69 -0.75 -1.12 5.52
N ILE A 70 -1.82 -0.71 4.84
CA ILE A 70 -1.97 0.65 4.31
C ILE A 70 -2.97 1.39 5.18
N THR A 71 -2.57 2.54 5.72
CA THR A 71 -3.44 3.51 6.41
C THR A 71 -3.66 4.73 5.53
N SER A 72 -4.86 5.30 5.57
CA SER A 72 -5.23 6.50 4.80
C SER A 72 -6.04 7.45 5.66
N ASP A 73 -5.54 8.68 5.81
CA ASP A 73 -6.25 9.77 6.50
C ASP A 73 -7.26 10.48 5.57
N GLU A 74 -7.40 10.01 4.32
CA GLU A 74 -8.20 10.72 3.32
C GLU A 74 -9.70 10.47 3.50
N ALA A 75 -10.45 11.54 3.76
CA ALA A 75 -11.90 11.52 3.65
C ALA A 75 -12.29 11.27 2.19
N PHE A 76 -13.13 10.26 1.96
CA PHE A 76 -13.57 9.85 0.64
C PHE A 76 -14.29 11.00 -0.06
N ARG A 77 -13.79 11.34 -1.25
CA ARG A 77 -14.49 12.24 -2.17
C ARG A 77 -15.43 11.35 -2.95
N ARG A 78 -16.73 11.65 -2.93
CA ARG A 78 -17.72 10.98 -3.80
C ARG A 78 -17.35 11.21 -5.27
N ARG A 79 -16.46 10.39 -5.80
CA ARG A 79 -16.32 10.21 -7.23
C ARG A 79 -16.95 8.86 -7.51
N ASN A 80 -18.00 8.90 -8.33
CA ASN A 80 -18.59 7.69 -8.88
C ASN A 80 -17.44 6.82 -9.37
N LEU A 81 -17.49 5.50 -9.11
CA LEU A 81 -16.61 4.51 -9.73
C LEU A 81 -16.47 4.90 -11.20
N HIS A 82 -15.39 5.59 -11.55
CA HIS A 82 -15.26 6.12 -12.89
C HIS A 82 -15.17 4.89 -13.77
N SER A 83 -16.13 4.72 -14.68
CA SER A 83 -16.13 3.64 -15.67
C SER A 83 -14.90 3.68 -16.57
N ASP A 84 -14.19 4.81 -16.56
CA ASP A 84 -12.96 5.00 -17.31
C ASP A 84 -11.79 4.54 -16.43
N GLU A 85 -11.33 3.32 -16.69
CA GLU A 85 -10.09 2.73 -16.15
C GLU A 85 -8.88 3.58 -16.59
N ARG A 86 -8.65 4.69 -15.88
CA ARG A 86 -7.49 5.55 -16.10
C ARG A 86 -6.25 4.90 -15.48
N PRO A 87 -5.09 4.86 -16.16
CA PRO A 87 -3.85 4.30 -15.59
C PRO A 87 -3.34 5.08 -14.37
N PRO A 88 -2.62 4.46 -13.40
CA PRO A 88 -2.06 5.15 -12.24
C PRO A 88 -1.17 6.35 -12.59
N ALA A 89 -0.47 6.29 -13.73
CA ALA A 89 0.37 7.36 -14.28
C ALA A 89 -0.39 8.68 -14.50
N THR A 90 -1.69 8.59 -14.81
CA THR A 90 -2.51 9.74 -15.19
C THR A 90 -3.06 10.52 -14.00
N PHE A 91 -2.99 9.91 -12.81
CA PHE A 91 -3.50 10.47 -11.58
C PHE A 91 -2.39 11.25 -10.86
N ALA A 92 -2.32 12.55 -11.12
CA ALA A 92 -1.47 13.44 -10.37
C ALA A 92 -1.90 13.48 -8.88
N TRP A 93 -0.93 13.71 -8.00
CA TRP A 93 -1.16 13.81 -6.56
C TRP A 93 -1.92 15.10 -6.13
N SER A 94 -2.35 15.94 -7.07
CA SER A 94 -3.09 17.19 -6.83
C SER A 94 -4.60 16.96 -6.60
N ASP A 95 -5.47 17.79 -7.16
CA ASP A 95 -6.92 17.74 -6.95
C ASP A 95 -7.60 16.50 -7.57
N ASP A 96 -6.92 15.78 -8.47
CA ASP A 96 -7.45 14.58 -9.15
C ASP A 96 -7.10 13.24 -8.45
N ARG A 97 -6.60 13.26 -7.20
CA ARG A 97 -6.17 12.06 -6.44
C ARG A 97 -7.23 10.96 -6.33
N PRO A 98 -6.99 9.73 -6.83
CA PRO A 98 -8.01 8.68 -6.87
C PRO A 98 -8.31 8.15 -5.47
N ASP A 99 -9.52 7.65 -5.31
CA ASP A 99 -10.03 7.17 -4.02
C ASP A 99 -9.23 5.98 -3.47
N ASP A 100 -9.39 5.68 -2.17
CA ASP A 100 -8.68 4.58 -1.51
C ASP A 100 -8.90 3.22 -2.17
N TYR A 101 -10.10 2.96 -2.71
CA TYR A 101 -10.38 1.69 -3.36
C TYR A 101 -9.50 1.44 -4.58
N TYR A 102 -9.23 2.50 -5.36
CA TYR A 102 -8.39 2.44 -6.54
C TYR A 102 -6.96 2.07 -6.12
N PHE A 103 -6.43 2.77 -5.11
CA PHE A 103 -5.09 2.49 -4.60
C PHE A 103 -4.98 1.07 -4.03
N PHE A 104 -5.97 0.64 -3.24
CA PHE A 104 -6.00 -0.69 -2.63
C PHE A 104 -6.03 -1.80 -3.68
N TYR A 105 -6.75 -1.61 -4.79
CA TYR A 105 -6.75 -2.54 -5.91
C TYR A 105 -5.33 -2.73 -6.49
N TYR A 106 -4.61 -1.65 -6.78
CA TYR A 106 -3.26 -1.76 -7.31
C TYR A 106 -2.26 -2.30 -6.29
N VAL A 107 -2.44 -2.01 -5.00
CA VAL A 107 -1.65 -2.63 -3.93
C VAL A 107 -1.87 -4.15 -3.90
N TRP A 108 -3.13 -4.59 -3.93
CA TRP A 108 -3.48 -6.00 -4.00
C TRP A 108 -2.92 -6.67 -5.25
N ALA A 109 -3.09 -6.07 -6.43
CA ALA A 109 -2.61 -6.63 -7.70
C ALA A 109 -1.08 -6.81 -7.70
N ASN A 110 -0.34 -5.82 -7.21
CA ASN A 110 1.12 -5.91 -7.06
C ASN A 110 1.52 -6.97 -6.03
N LEU A 111 0.82 -7.06 -4.89
CA LEU A 111 1.04 -8.11 -3.90
C LEU A 111 0.77 -9.51 -4.45
N CYS A 112 -0.28 -9.71 -5.25
CA CYS A 112 -0.55 -10.99 -5.90
C CYS A 112 0.62 -11.42 -6.80
N ASN A 113 1.13 -10.50 -7.64
CA ASN A 113 2.26 -10.76 -8.52
C ASN A 113 3.56 -11.01 -7.73
N LEU A 114 3.83 -10.21 -6.72
CA LEU A 114 4.98 -10.37 -5.83
C LEU A 114 4.92 -11.72 -5.10
N ASN A 115 3.77 -12.08 -4.55
CA ASN A 115 3.57 -13.36 -3.86
C ASN A 115 3.69 -14.55 -4.80
N ALA A 116 3.21 -14.45 -6.04
CA ALA A 116 3.41 -15.49 -7.04
C ALA A 116 4.91 -15.71 -7.32
N LEU A 117 5.67 -14.64 -7.45
CA LEU A 117 7.13 -14.70 -7.62
C LEU A 117 7.83 -15.29 -6.38
N ARG A 118 7.50 -14.80 -5.19
CA ARG A 118 8.05 -15.26 -3.91
C ARG A 118 7.78 -16.75 -3.70
N LYS A 119 6.55 -17.21 -3.97
CA LYS A 119 6.16 -18.62 -3.88
C LYS A 119 6.96 -19.50 -4.86
N ARG A 120 7.16 -19.05 -6.10
CA ARG A 120 8.00 -19.78 -7.08
C ARG A 120 9.45 -19.91 -6.64
N LYS A 121 9.95 -18.96 -5.85
CA LYS A 121 11.29 -18.98 -5.26
C LYS A 121 11.37 -19.67 -3.88
N GLY A 122 10.27 -20.22 -3.37
CA GLY A 122 10.22 -20.84 -2.04
C GLY A 122 10.33 -19.85 -0.86
N LEU A 123 10.03 -18.57 -1.09
CA LEU A 123 10.01 -17.52 -0.07
C LEU A 123 8.63 -17.38 0.58
N ASN A 124 8.56 -16.77 1.76
CA ASN A 124 7.30 -16.42 2.42
C ASN A 124 6.48 -15.45 1.57
N THR A 125 5.15 -15.53 1.67
CA THR A 125 4.22 -14.54 1.09
C THR A 125 3.90 -13.43 2.10
N ILE A 126 3.43 -12.31 1.58
CA ILE A 126 3.08 -11.10 2.32
C ILE A 126 1.58 -10.88 2.16
N GLN A 127 0.85 -10.83 3.26
CA GLN A 127 -0.58 -10.59 3.29
C GLN A 127 -0.91 -9.11 3.10
N PHE A 128 -2.07 -8.82 2.53
CA PHE A 128 -2.62 -7.47 2.51
C PHE A 128 -3.55 -7.27 3.71
N ARG A 129 -3.23 -6.30 4.58
CA ARG A 129 -3.98 -6.01 5.80
C ARG A 129 -4.26 -4.52 6.01
N PRO A 130 -5.09 -3.89 5.16
CA PRO A 130 -5.40 -2.48 5.27
C PRO A 130 -6.13 -2.15 6.59
N THR A 131 -5.92 -0.94 7.08
CA THR A 131 -6.72 -0.34 8.14
C THR A 131 -7.98 0.25 7.51
N CYS A 132 -9.14 -0.05 8.10
CA CYS A 132 -10.45 0.39 7.59
C CYS A 132 -11.20 1.20 8.62
N GLY A 133 -11.99 2.18 8.16
CA GLY A 133 -12.98 2.85 9.00
C GLY A 133 -12.45 3.99 9.86
N GLU A 134 -11.18 4.39 9.67
CA GLU A 134 -10.64 5.62 10.24
C GLU A 134 -11.16 6.86 9.50
N SER A 135 -11.36 6.76 8.18
CA SER A 135 -11.79 7.87 7.33
C SER A 135 -13.23 7.70 6.82
N THR A 136 -13.94 8.81 6.57
CA THR A 136 -15.35 8.84 6.16
C THR A 136 -15.52 9.07 4.65
N PRO A 137 -16.53 8.46 3.99
CA PRO A 137 -17.29 7.27 4.39
C PRO A 137 -16.45 6.01 4.61
N HIS A 138 -16.71 5.35 5.73
CA HIS A 138 -16.00 4.17 6.22
C HIS A 138 -16.42 2.86 5.53
N TRP A 139 -17.60 2.83 4.90
CA TRP A 139 -18.18 1.61 4.32
C TRP A 139 -17.47 1.16 3.03
N ASP A 140 -17.02 2.08 2.19
CA ASP A 140 -16.25 1.76 0.97
C ASP A 140 -14.92 1.06 1.30
N GLN A 141 -14.18 1.60 2.28
CA GLN A 141 -12.94 0.98 2.76
C GLN A 141 -13.19 -0.42 3.31
N CYS A 142 -14.29 -0.62 4.04
CA CYS A 142 -14.69 -1.93 4.56
C CYS A 142 -15.05 -2.91 3.42
N VAL A 143 -15.84 -2.48 2.43
CA VAL A 143 -16.24 -3.33 1.30
C VAL A 143 -15.03 -3.75 0.47
N VAL A 144 -14.15 -2.80 0.16
CA VAL A 144 -12.95 -3.08 -0.64
C VAL A 144 -11.98 -3.98 0.11
N SER A 145 -11.82 -3.75 1.41
CA SER A 145 -10.96 -4.61 2.22
C SER A 145 -11.55 -5.99 2.44
N TYR A 146 -12.88 -6.11 2.48
CA TYR A 146 -13.53 -7.42 2.43
C TYR A 146 -13.22 -8.18 1.12
N LEU A 147 -13.15 -7.47 -0.01
CA LEU A 147 -12.86 -8.08 -1.31
C LEU A 147 -11.38 -8.40 -1.54
N LEU A 148 -10.48 -7.55 -1.05
CA LEU A 148 -9.06 -7.60 -1.40
C LEU A 148 -8.13 -8.05 -0.26
N ALA A 149 -8.49 -7.81 0.99
CA ALA A 149 -7.60 -8.08 2.11
C ALA A 149 -7.67 -9.53 2.58
N ASP A 150 -6.55 -10.04 3.09
CA ASP A 150 -6.50 -11.32 3.79
C ASP A 150 -7.02 -11.20 5.24
N SER A 151 -6.92 -10.00 5.84
CA SER A 151 -7.40 -9.69 7.19
C SER A 151 -7.50 -8.17 7.35
N ILE A 152 -8.51 -7.68 8.08
CA ILE A 152 -8.63 -6.26 8.43
C ILE A 152 -8.00 -6.01 9.81
N THR A 153 -7.13 -5.01 9.94
CA THR A 153 -6.37 -4.75 11.18
C THR A 153 -7.21 -4.02 12.24
N GLN A 154 -8.14 -3.17 11.80
CA GLN A 154 -9.00 -2.38 12.66
C GLN A 154 -10.38 -2.29 12.00
N GLY A 155 -11.39 -2.88 12.64
CA GLY A 155 -12.76 -2.96 12.13
C GLY A 155 -13.76 -2.20 12.99
N ILE A 156 -13.34 -1.06 13.57
CA ILE A 156 -14.06 -0.36 14.66
C ILE A 156 -15.51 -0.02 14.28
N LYS A 157 -15.81 0.22 12.99
CA LYS A 157 -17.14 0.63 12.52
C LYS A 157 -17.98 -0.48 11.89
N LEU A 158 -17.56 -1.76 11.97
CA LEU A 158 -18.41 -2.88 11.52
C LEU A 158 -19.72 -2.98 12.32
N SER A 159 -19.79 -2.40 13.52
CA SER A 159 -21.02 -2.35 14.30
C SER A 159 -22.03 -1.30 13.81
N GLU A 160 -21.62 -0.37 12.95
CA GLU A 160 -22.46 0.74 12.47
C GLU A 160 -23.12 0.46 11.11
N SER A 161 -22.92 -0.75 10.55
CA SER A 161 -23.44 -1.14 9.22
C SER A 161 -24.85 -1.74 9.24
N TRP A 162 -25.67 -1.41 10.24
CA TRP A 162 -27.06 -1.89 10.38
C TRP A 162 -28.03 -0.72 10.47
#